data_AF-A0A7S2QHR8-F1
#
_entry.id   AF-A0A7S2QHR8-F1
#
_cell.length_a   1.000
_cell.length_b   1.000
_cell.length_c   1.000
_cell.angle_alpha   90.00
_cell.angle_beta   90.00
_cell.angle_gamma   90.00
#
_symmetry.space_group_name_H-M   'P 1'
#
loop_
_entity.id
_entity.type
_entity.pdbx_description
1 polymer ?
#
loop_
_entity_poly.entity_id
_entity_poly.type
_entity_poly.pdbx_seq_one_letter_code
_entity_poly.pdbx_strand_id
1 'polypeptide(L)'
;RKSEEEADKIREALEIRDNMRFPMVLMPGDAFLAWQELIPYEQARGSDRVTFLDNFQIALDFCTKTDRLGIFFSHQWTSFDAPDPTGEQLAAMKAALRTLTEIYECAEDKTYV
;
A
#
# COMPACT_ATOMS: atom_id res chain seq x y z
N ARG A 1 -20.38 -2.08 35.57
CA ARG A 1 -19.58 -0.85 35.34
C ARG A 1 -18.07 -1.11 35.34
N LYS A 2 -17.41 -1.39 36.47
CA LYS A 2 -15.94 -1.61 36.48
C LYS A 2 -15.50 -2.85 35.67
N SER A 3 -16.28 -3.92 35.75
CA SER A 3 -16.06 -5.16 34.97
C SER A 3 -16.40 -5.02 33.47
N GLU A 4 -17.27 -4.09 33.11
CA GLU A 4 -17.60 -3.80 31.70
C GLU A 4 -16.50 -2.94 31.06
N GLU A 5 -15.98 -1.95 31.79
CA GLU A 5 -14.81 -1.15 31.36
C GLU A 5 -13.55 -2.02 31.19
N GLU A 6 -13.37 -3.06 32.01
CA GLU A 6 -12.27 -4.03 31.86
C GLU A 6 -12.50 -4.96 30.65
N ALA A 7 -13.72 -5.43 30.42
CA ALA A 7 -14.06 -6.23 29.25
C ALA A 7 -13.91 -5.46 27.93
N ASP A 8 -14.27 -4.17 27.92
CA ASP A 8 -14.10 -3.28 26.77
C ASP A 8 -12.63 -3.06 26.42
N LYS A 9 -11.78 -2.83 27.43
CA LYS A 9 -10.33 -2.70 27.22
C LYS A 9 -9.68 -3.98 26.70
N ILE A 10 -10.13 -5.14 27.20
CA ILE A 10 -9.64 -6.44 26.71
C ILE A 10 -10.07 -6.65 25.26
N ARG A 11 -11.31 -6.32 24.91
CA ARG A 11 -11.82 -6.41 23.54
C ARG A 11 -11.06 -5.50 22.59
N GLU A 12 -10.86 -4.23 22.96
CA GLU A 12 -10.08 -3.27 22.19
C GLU A 12 -8.63 -3.75 21.99
N ALA A 13 -8.00 -4.31 23.04
CA ALA A 13 -6.66 -4.88 22.93
C ALA A 13 -6.61 -6.10 21.99
N LEU A 14 -7.65 -6.94 21.96
CA LEU A 14 -7.75 -8.07 21.04
C LEU A 14 -7.99 -7.60 19.60
N GLU A 15 -8.83 -6.60 19.39
CA GLU A 15 -9.07 -6.00 18.08
C GLU A 15 -7.80 -5.33 17.51
N ILE A 16 -7.00 -4.67 18.34
CA ILE A 16 -5.70 -4.08 17.97
C ILE A 16 -4.64 -5.16 17.68
N ARG A 17 -4.70 -6.28 18.41
CA ARG A 17 -3.75 -7.39 18.20
C ARG A 17 -3.91 -7.99 16.82
N ASP A 18 -5.15 -8.17 16.38
CA ASP A 18 -5.45 -8.89 15.15
C ASP A 18 -5.53 -7.92 13.95
N ASN A 19 -6.08 -6.72 14.12
CA ASN A 19 -6.26 -5.73 13.04
C ASN A 19 -5.19 -4.63 13.05
N MET A 20 -4.84 -4.18 11.85
CA MET A 20 -3.96 -3.04 11.63
C MET A 20 -4.78 -1.74 11.71
N ARG A 21 -4.53 -0.93 12.75
CA ARG A 21 -5.12 0.42 12.86
C ARG A 21 -4.84 1.29 11.64
N PHE A 22 -3.71 1.06 10.98
CA PHE A 22 -3.33 1.65 9.70
C PHE A 22 -3.06 0.52 8.72
N PRO A 23 -4.05 0.14 7.88
CA PRO A 23 -3.89 -0.94 6.91
C PRO A 23 -2.69 -0.71 5.99
N MET A 24 -2.01 -1.78 5.62
CA MET A 24 -1.09 -1.72 4.49
C MET A 24 -1.91 -1.67 3.21
N VAL A 25 -1.60 -0.71 2.35
CA VAL A 25 -2.32 -0.50 1.09
C VAL A 25 -1.34 -0.72 -0.03
N LEU A 26 -1.69 -1.63 -0.93
CA LEU A 26 -0.83 -2.02 -2.04
C LEU A 26 -1.57 -1.85 -3.36
N MET A 27 -0.85 -1.48 -4.40
CA MET A 27 -1.34 -1.45 -5.78
C MET A 27 -0.53 -2.43 -6.65
N PRO A 28 -1.18 -3.26 -7.48
CA PRO A 28 -0.48 -4.04 -8.50
C PRO A 28 0.37 -3.16 -9.43
N GLY A 29 1.57 -3.60 -9.78
CA GLY A 29 2.53 -2.80 -10.52
C GLY A 29 2.05 -2.43 -11.93
N ASP A 30 1.33 -3.33 -12.61
CA ASP A 30 0.68 -3.05 -13.88
C ASP A 30 -0.39 -1.95 -13.77
N ALA A 31 -1.20 -1.99 -12.71
CA ALA A 31 -2.17 -0.94 -12.39
C ALA A 31 -1.46 0.41 -12.08
N PHE A 32 -0.35 0.39 -11.35
CA PHE A 32 0.45 1.58 -11.08
C PHE A 32 1.09 2.15 -12.36
N LEU A 33 1.60 1.29 -13.24
CA LEU A 33 2.17 1.69 -14.53
C LEU A 33 1.12 2.33 -15.46
N ALA A 34 -0.14 1.88 -15.39
CA ALA A 34 -1.26 2.47 -16.12
C ALA A 34 -1.71 3.84 -15.56
N TRP A 35 -1.32 4.18 -14.33
CA TRP A 35 -1.76 5.40 -13.65
C TRP A 35 -1.16 6.66 -14.28
N GLN A 36 -1.97 7.68 -14.55
CA GLN A 36 -1.49 8.90 -15.23
C GLN A 36 -0.98 9.99 -14.27
N GLU A 37 -1.35 9.94 -13.00
CA GLU A 37 -1.03 10.98 -12.02
C GLU A 37 -0.94 10.38 -10.61
N LEU A 38 -0.16 11.00 -9.73
CA LEU A 38 -0.23 10.70 -8.31
C LEU A 38 -1.42 11.44 -7.71
N ILE A 39 -2.24 10.74 -6.94
CA ILE A 39 -3.42 11.30 -6.28
C ILE A 39 -3.31 11.16 -4.76
N PRO A 40 -4.03 11.99 -3.98
CA PRO A 40 -4.14 11.82 -2.54
C PRO A 40 -4.64 10.42 -2.15
N TYR A 41 -4.14 9.93 -1.02
CA TYR A 41 -4.49 8.61 -0.49
C TYR A 41 -6.00 8.41 -0.33
N GLU A 42 -6.72 9.44 0.12
CA GLU A 42 -8.16 9.40 0.33
C GLU A 42 -8.93 9.12 -0.97
N GLN A 43 -8.43 9.62 -2.10
CA GLN A 43 -9.00 9.37 -3.42
C GLN A 43 -8.62 7.97 -3.91
N ALA A 44 -7.36 7.57 -3.73
CA ALA A 44 -6.90 6.22 -4.07
C ALA A 44 -7.70 5.13 -3.33
N ARG A 45 -8.02 5.37 -2.05
CA ARG A 45 -8.82 4.48 -1.21
C ARG A 45 -10.25 4.25 -1.71
N GLY A 46 -10.83 5.22 -2.41
CA GLY A 46 -12.16 5.07 -3.02
C GLY A 46 -12.14 4.29 -4.33
N SER A 47 -10.96 3.94 -4.86
CA SER A 47 -10.82 3.21 -6.12
C SER A 47 -10.84 1.69 -5.90
N ASP A 48 -11.20 0.95 -6.94
CA ASP A 48 -11.13 -0.51 -7.02
C ASP A 48 -9.72 -1.04 -7.32
N ARG A 49 -8.71 -0.16 -7.28
CA ARG A 49 -7.35 -0.42 -7.77
C ARG A 49 -6.32 -0.68 -6.68
N VAL A 50 -6.69 -0.49 -5.41
CA VAL A 50 -5.82 -0.74 -4.26
C VAL A 50 -6.35 -1.89 -3.42
N THR A 51 -5.43 -2.70 -2.91
CA THR A 51 -5.73 -3.79 -1.98
C THR A 51 -5.40 -3.36 -0.57
N PHE A 52 -6.37 -3.54 0.34
CA PHE A 52 -6.18 -3.29 1.76
C PHE A 52 -5.81 -4.59 2.48
N LEU A 53 -4.70 -4.56 3.20
CA LEU A 53 -4.28 -5.60 4.14
C LEU A 53 -4.54 -5.03 5.53
N ASP A 54 -5.72 -5.33 6.07
CA ASP A 54 -6.29 -4.70 7.26
C ASP A 54 -6.00 -5.47 8.56
N ASN A 55 -5.38 -6.65 8.46
CA ASN A 55 -4.98 -7.45 9.60
C ASN A 55 -3.60 -8.08 9.35
N PHE A 56 -2.90 -8.38 10.45
CA PHE A 56 -1.53 -8.85 10.40
C PHE A 56 -1.38 -10.19 9.69
N GLN A 57 -2.37 -11.08 9.79
CA GLN A 57 -2.31 -12.39 9.14
C GLN A 57 -2.38 -12.25 7.62
N ILE A 58 -3.30 -11.44 7.10
CA ILE A 58 -3.40 -11.17 5.66
C ILE A 58 -2.11 -10.51 5.15
N ALA A 59 -1.56 -9.55 5.89
CA ALA A 59 -0.31 -8.89 5.50
C ALA A 59 0.88 -9.87 5.48
N LEU A 60 0.97 -10.76 6.48
CA LEU A 60 2.02 -11.77 6.55
C LEU A 60 1.89 -12.80 5.41
N ASP A 61 0.68 -13.30 5.16
CA ASP A 61 0.39 -14.24 4.07
C ASP A 61 0.66 -13.61 2.70
N PHE A 62 0.46 -12.30 2.58
CA PHE A 62 0.79 -11.56 1.37
C PHE A 62 2.30 -11.47 1.16
N CYS A 63 3.04 -11.05 2.17
CA CYS A 63 4.48 -10.75 2.09
C CYS A 63 5.38 -11.99 2.08
N THR A 64 4.91 -13.14 2.56
CA THR A 64 5.68 -14.40 2.59
C THR A 64 5.68 -15.15 1.27
N LYS A 65 4.87 -14.74 0.29
CA LYS A 65 4.84 -15.33 -1.05
C LYS A 65 6.09 -14.95 -1.82
N THR A 66 6.83 -15.95 -2.29
CA THR A 66 8.09 -15.78 -3.00
C THR A 66 7.92 -15.35 -4.46
N ASP A 67 6.70 -15.43 -5.02
CA ASP A 67 6.40 -15.03 -6.39
C ASP A 67 6.01 -13.55 -6.53
N ARG A 68 6.21 -12.74 -5.47
CA ARG A 68 5.79 -11.34 -5.42
C ARG A 68 6.95 -10.44 -5.01
N LEU A 69 6.97 -9.24 -5.58
CA LEU A 69 7.94 -8.21 -5.24
C LEU A 69 7.21 -6.96 -4.68
N GLY A 70 7.48 -6.64 -3.42
CA GLY A 70 7.03 -5.38 -2.81
C GLY A 70 8.06 -4.27 -3.03
N ILE A 71 7.62 -3.12 -3.55
CA ILE A 71 8.45 -1.97 -3.86
C ILE A 71 7.91 -0.76 -3.08
N PHE A 72 8.71 -0.25 -2.15
CA PHE A 72 8.33 0.96 -1.42
C PHE A 72 8.88 2.21 -2.10
N PHE A 73 8.00 3.17 -2.39
CA PHE A 73 8.39 4.49 -2.88
C PHE A 73 8.18 5.56 -1.80
N SER A 74 9.27 6.22 -1.42
CA SER A 74 9.22 7.48 -0.68
C SER A 74 9.19 8.62 -1.69
N HIS A 75 8.05 9.32 -1.80
CA HIS A 75 7.90 10.49 -2.66
C HIS A 75 7.52 11.71 -1.82
N GLN A 76 7.78 12.91 -2.35
CA GLN A 76 7.49 14.17 -1.67
C GLN A 76 6.30 14.86 -2.32
N TRP A 77 5.49 15.53 -1.50
CA TRP A 77 4.51 16.49 -2.01
C TRP A 77 5.24 17.77 -2.41
N THR A 78 5.27 18.07 -3.71
CA THR A 78 5.97 19.24 -4.26
C THR A 78 5.02 20.40 -4.57
N SER A 79 3.73 20.27 -4.28
CA SER A 79 2.73 21.34 -4.32
C SER A 79 1.71 21.18 -3.18
N PHE A 80 0.98 22.25 -2.88
CA PHE A 80 -0.11 22.25 -1.90
C PHE A 80 -1.34 21.48 -2.39
N ASP A 81 -1.64 21.55 -3.68
CA ASP A 81 -2.88 21.02 -4.25
C ASP A 81 -2.71 19.67 -4.95
N ALA A 82 -1.48 19.30 -5.32
CA ALA A 82 -1.15 18.06 -6.02
C ALA A 82 0.18 17.47 -5.52
N PRO A 83 0.28 16.14 -5.35
CA PRO A 83 1.49 15.52 -4.83
C PRO A 83 2.67 15.64 -5.80
N ASP A 84 2.42 15.57 -7.11
CA ASP A 84 3.43 15.62 -8.17
C ASP A 84 2.92 16.42 -9.38
N PRO A 85 2.90 17.76 -9.31
CA PRO A 85 2.32 18.62 -10.34
C PRO A 85 3.07 18.57 -11.68
N THR A 86 4.34 18.14 -11.69
CA THR A 86 5.14 18.00 -12.92
C THR A 86 5.07 16.60 -13.52
N GLY A 87 4.63 15.59 -12.75
CA GLY A 87 4.63 14.18 -13.15
C GLY A 87 6.02 13.54 -13.16
N GLU A 88 7.06 14.27 -12.75
CA GLU A 88 8.45 13.80 -12.80
C GLU A 88 8.70 12.67 -11.80
N GLN A 89 8.11 12.76 -10.60
CA GLN A 89 8.26 11.70 -9.60
C GLN A 89 7.55 10.43 -10.06
N LEU A 90 6.33 10.54 -10.62
CA LEU A 90 5.62 9.39 -11.16
C LEU A 90 6.41 8.72 -12.30
N ALA A 91 6.97 9.51 -13.22
CA ALA A 91 7.80 8.99 -14.30
C ALA A 91 9.03 8.23 -13.77
N ALA A 92 9.71 8.80 -12.78
CA ALA A 92 10.86 8.16 -12.13
C ALA A 92 10.47 6.87 -11.40
N MET A 93 9.36 6.87 -10.65
CA MET A 93 8.85 5.68 -9.95
C MET A 93 8.50 4.55 -10.92
N LYS A 94 7.84 4.85 -12.04
CA LYS A 94 7.52 3.85 -13.07
C LYS A 94 8.78 3.26 -13.72
N ALA A 95 9.78 4.10 -14.01
CA ALA A 95 11.06 3.63 -14.54
C ALA A 95 11.81 2.74 -13.53
N ALA A 96 11.77 3.11 -12.24
CA ALA A 96 12.35 2.31 -11.17
C ALA A 96 11.64 0.96 -11.02
N LEU A 97 10.30 0.94 -11.06
CA LEU A 97 9.52 -0.31 -11.03
C LEU A 97 9.95 -1.26 -12.13
N ARG A 98 10.00 -0.79 -13.39
CA ARG A 98 10.42 -1.62 -14.53
C ARG A 98 11.83 -2.16 -14.37
N THR A 99 12.77 -1.30 -13.96
CA THR A 99 14.14 -1.72 -13.66
C THR A 99 14.17 -2.83 -12.60
N LEU A 100 13.37 -2.70 -11.53
CA LEU A 100 13.29 -3.71 -10.49
C LEU A 100 12.63 -5.00 -10.98
N THR A 101 11.59 -4.94 -11.83
CA THR A 101 10.98 -6.13 -12.44
C THR A 101 11.98 -6.95 -13.25
N GLU A 102 12.87 -6.27 -13.99
CA GLU A 102 13.93 -6.91 -14.76
C GLU A 102 15.00 -7.53 -13.86
N ILE A 103 15.49 -6.79 -12.85
CA ILE A 103 16.54 -7.25 -11.93
C ILE A 103 16.11 -8.49 -11.14
N TYR A 104 14.87 -8.50 -10.67
CA TYR A 104 14.33 -9.57 -9.83
C TYR A 104 13.56 -10.62 -10.63
N GLU A 105 13.55 -10.54 -11.96
CA GLU A 105 12.83 -11.46 -12.86
C GLU A 105 11.36 -11.67 -12.45
N CYS A 106 10.69 -10.59 -12.05
CA CYS A 106 9.32 -10.60 -11.56
C CYS A 106 8.39 -9.89 -12.53
N ALA A 107 7.23 -10.48 -12.84
CA ALA A 107 6.26 -9.86 -13.73
C ALA A 107 5.61 -8.61 -13.12
N GLU A 108 5.22 -7.63 -13.94
CA GLU A 108 4.62 -6.37 -13.47
C GLU A 108 3.33 -6.59 -12.63
N ASP A 109 2.49 -7.56 -13.01
CA ASP A 109 1.27 -7.97 -12.28
C ASP A 109 1.54 -8.75 -10.97
N LYS A 110 2.81 -9.14 -10.76
CA LYS A 110 3.32 -9.76 -9.54
C LYS A 110 4.12 -8.80 -8.67
N THR A 111 4.27 -7.55 -9.10
CA THR A 111 4.84 -6.49 -8.29
C THR A 111 3.77 -5.67 -7.62
N TYR A 112 4.10 -5.09 -6.46
CA TYR A 112 3.19 -4.30 -5.66
C TYR A 112 3.90 -3.09 -5.09
N VAL A 113 3.25 -1.93 -5.20
CA VAL A 113 3.73 -0.63 -4.70
C VAL A 113 2.85 -0.10 -3.59
#